data_AF-A0A843HUY0-F1
#
_entry.id   AF-A0A843HUY0-F1
#
_cell.length_a   1.000
_cell.length_b   1.000
_cell.length_c   1.000
_cell.angle_alpha   90.00
_cell.angle_beta   90.00
_cell.angle_gamma   90.00
#
_symmetry.space_group_name_H-M   'P 1'
#
loop_
_entity.id
_entity.type
_entity.pdbx_description
1 polymer ?
#
loop_
_entity_poly.entity_id
_entity_poly.type
_entity_poly.pdbx_seq_one_letter_code
_entity_poly.pdbx_strand_id
1 'polypeptide(L)' 'MGKNLYIACTNDEYELPIAVADTATELAQMVGVTRDSLYSMMTHKTGHYYKVKENEDE' A
#
# COMPACT_ATOMS: atom_id res chain seq x y z
N MET A 1 17.59 -2.15 -8.97
CA MET A 1 16.15 -2.47 -9.14
C MET A 1 15.46 -1.85 -7.96
N GLY A 2 14.75 -0.72 -8.15
CA GLY A 2 14.22 0.08 -7.03
C GLY A 2 13.28 -0.73 -6.15
N LYS A 3 13.34 -0.48 -4.84
CA LYS A 3 12.50 -1.14 -3.83
C LYS A 3 11.05 -0.65 -3.98
N ASN A 4 10.08 -1.54 -3.87
CA ASN A 4 8.67 -1.13 -3.84
C ASN A 4 8.22 -1.04 -2.39
N LEU A 5 7.50 0.02 -2.06
CA LEU A 5 6.80 0.19 -0.80
C LEU A 5 5.29 0.11 -1.05
N TYR A 6 4.60 -0.50 -0.11
CA TYR A 6 3.15 -0.60 -0.09
C TYR A 6 2.63 0.17 1.12
N ILE A 7 1.67 1.07 0.87
CA ILE A 7 1.14 1.99 1.88
C ILE A 7 -0.37 1.82 1.94
N ALA A 8 -0.92 1.73 3.15
CA ALA A 8 -2.34 1.90 3.41
C ALA A 8 -2.55 3.27 4.07
N CYS A 9 -3.60 3.97 3.64
CA CYS A 9 -3.93 5.30 4.10
C CYS A 9 -5.33 5.34 4.75
N THR A 10 -5.61 6.40 5.51
CA THR A 10 -6.95 6.68 6.03
C THR A 10 -7.94 6.95 4.90
N ASN A 11 -9.23 6.72 5.19
CA ASN A 11 -10.35 7.03 4.29
C ASN A 11 -10.92 8.42 4.60
N ASP A 12 -10.06 9.43 4.52
CA ASP A 12 -10.41 10.84 4.67
C ASP A 12 -9.65 11.68 3.63
N GLU A 13 -9.99 12.96 3.53
CA GLU A 13 -9.41 13.89 2.55
C GLU A 13 -7.88 13.97 2.60
N TYR A 14 -7.28 13.70 3.75
CA TYR A 14 -5.84 13.84 3.97
C TYR A 14 -5.07 12.54 3.70
N GLU A 15 -5.74 11.40 3.55
CA GLU A 15 -5.17 10.08 3.23
C GLU A 15 -3.86 9.78 4.00
N LEU A 16 -3.89 9.93 5.32
CA LEU A 16 -2.71 9.79 6.14
C LEU A 16 -2.23 8.32 6.18
N PRO A 17 -0.92 8.06 6.08
CA PRO A 17 -0.40 6.70 6.08
C PRO A 17 -0.63 6.04 7.45
N ILE A 18 -1.33 4.91 7.45
CA ILE A 18 -1.61 4.11 8.66
C ILE A 18 -0.73 2.85 8.75
N ALA A 19 -0.26 2.34 7.61
CA ALA A 19 0.64 1.19 7.56
C ALA A 19 1.52 1.26 6.32
N VAL A 20 2.78 0.83 6.46
CA VAL A 20 3.78 0.80 5.39
C VAL A 20 4.51 -0.55 5.47
N ALA A 21 4.72 -1.19 4.32
CA ALA A 21 5.46 -2.44 4.24
C ALA A 21 6.23 -2.59 2.92
N ASP A 22 7.25 -3.45 2.94
CA ASP A 22 8.09 -3.75 1.76
C ASP A 22 7.37 -4.68 0.78
N THR A 23 6.42 -5.47 1.28
CA THR A 23 5.64 -6.41 0.46
C THR A 23 4.14 -6.23 0.63
N ALA A 24 3.40 -6.56 -0.44
CA ALA A 24 1.93 -6.57 -0.41
C ALA A 24 1.37 -7.56 0.63
N THR A 25 2.08 -8.67 0.87
CA THR A 25 1.69 -9.69 1.85
C THR A 25 1.74 -9.15 3.26
N GLU A 26 2.84 -8.48 3.63
CA GLU A 26 3.00 -7.86 4.95
C GLU A 26 1.95 -6.77 5.16
N LEU A 27 1.74 -5.89 4.18
CA LEU A 27 0.71 -4.85 4.29
C LEU A 27 -0.69 -5.46 4.49
N ALA A 28 -1.02 -6.50 3.73
CA ALA A 28 -2.29 -7.20 3.84
C ALA A 28 -2.50 -7.80 5.25
N GLN A 29 -1.46 -8.36 5.84
CA GLN A 29 -1.49 -8.85 7.22
C GLN A 29 -1.69 -7.72 8.23
N MET A 30 -1.02 -6.58 8.05
CA MET A 30 -1.15 -5.42 8.94
C MET A 30 -2.57 -4.85 8.96
N VAL A 31 -3.23 -4.80 7.81
CA VAL A 31 -4.58 -4.20 7.67
C VAL A 31 -5.72 -5.23 7.72
N GLY A 32 -5.40 -6.53 7.89
CA GLY A 32 -6.40 -7.58 8.05
C GLY A 32 -7.16 -7.95 6.77
N VAL A 33 -6.53 -7.83 5.60
CA VAL A 33 -7.11 -8.22 4.30
C VAL A 33 -6.28 -9.31 3.63
N THR A 34 -6.79 -9.90 2.55
CA THR A 34 -5.98 -10.82 1.73
C THR A 34 -5.11 -10.05 0.75
N ARG A 35 -3.96 -10.61 0.38
CA ARG A 35 -3.07 -10.04 -0.65
C ARG A 35 -3.80 -9.81 -1.99
N ASP A 36 -4.68 -10.73 -2.38
CA ASP A 36 -5.39 -10.65 -3.65
C ASP A 36 -6.48 -9.56 -3.60
N SER A 37 -7.18 -9.41 -2.46
CA SER A 37 -8.08 -8.28 -2.21
C SER A 37 -7.33 -6.96 -2.28
N LEU A 38 -6.13 -6.89 -1.69
CA LEU A 38 -5.29 -5.69 -1.72
C LEU A 38 -4.89 -5.29 -3.14
N TYR A 39 -4.44 -6.24 -3.96
CA TYR A 39 -4.16 -5.96 -5.38
C TYR A 39 -5.41 -5.53 -6.15
N SER A 40 -6.55 -6.20 -5.93
CA SER A 40 -7.82 -5.84 -6.54
C SER A 40 -8.21 -4.39 -6.18
N MET A 41 -8.10 -4.01 -4.91
CA MET A 41 -8.40 -2.65 -4.45
C MET A 41 -7.45 -1.61 -5.05
N MET A 42 -6.16 -1.91 -5.16
CA MET A 42 -5.18 -1.02 -5.82
C MET A 42 -5.49 -0.86 -7.31
N THR A 43 -5.80 -1.94 -8.02
CA THR A 43 -6.08 -1.92 -9.46
C THR A 43 -7.39 -1.20 -9.77
N HIS A 44 -8.44 -1.45 -8.99
CA HIS A 44 -9.74 -0.83 -9.18
C HIS A 44 -9.88 0.54 -8.50
N LYS A 45 -8.85 0.98 -7.75
CA LYS A 45 -8.86 2.23 -6.97
C LYS A 45 -10.06 2.32 -6.04
N THR A 46 -10.45 1.18 -5.46
CA THR A 46 -11.61 1.07 -4.54
C THR A 46 -11.22 1.18 -3.07
N GLY A 47 -9.94 1.43 -2.77
CA GLY A 47 -9.44 1.74 -1.43
C GLY A 47 -8.18 2.60 -1.49
N HIS A 48 -7.78 3.11 -0.32
CA HIS A 48 -6.62 4.01 -0.17
C HIS A 48 -5.34 3.21 0.05
N TYR A 49 -4.97 2.44 -0.98
CA TYR A 49 -3.77 1.62 -0.99
C TYR A 49 -2.87 2.01 -2.15
N TYR A 50 -1.59 2.20 -1.86
CA TYR A 50 -0.62 2.70 -2.82
C TYR A 50 0.58 1.77 -2.94
N LYS A 51 1.09 1.66 -4.17
CA LYS A 51 2.38 1.06 -4.48
C LYS A 51 3.32 2.16 -4.95
N VAL A 52 4.34 2.44 -4.14
CA VAL A 52 5.33 3.48 -4.40
C VAL A 52 6.65 2.81 -4.73
N LYS A 53 7.43 3.42 -5.64
CA LYS A 53 8.83 3.01 -5.86
C LYS A 53 9.69 3.92 -5.01
N GLU A 54 10.52 3.33 -4.17
CA GLU A 54 11.62 4.04 -3.51
C GLU A 54 12.60 4.43 -4.63
N ASN A 55 12.76 5.73 -4.83
CA ASN A 55 13.89 6.25 -5.60
C ASN A 55 15.05 6.31 -4.62
N GLU A 56 16.20 5.74 -5.00
CA GLU A 56 17.45 6.03 -4.32
C GLU A 56 17.78 7.50 -4.68
N ASP A 57 17.28 8.43 -3.88
CA ASP A 57 17.71 9.83 -3.95
C ASP A 57 19.16 9.89 -3.44
N GLU A 58 20.06 10.36 -4.31
CA GLU A 58 21.49 10.64 -4.07
C GLU A 58 21.68 11.82 -3.10
#